data_AF-A0A418GI43-F1
#
_entry.id   AF-A0A418GI43-F1
#
_cell.length_a   1.000
_cell.length_b   1.000
_cell.length_c   1.000
_cell.angle_alpha   90.00
_cell.angle_beta   90.00
_cell.angle_gamma   90.00
#
_symmetry.space_group_name_H-M   'P 1'
#
loop_
_entity.id
_entity.type
_entity.pdbx_description
1 polymer ?
#
loop_
_entity_poly.entity_id
_entity_poly.type
_entity_poly.pdbx_seq_one_letter_code
_entity_poly.pdbx_strand_id
1 'polypeptide(L)'
;MKVKVLSLLVPALLVAGAANAAEVYNKDGNKLDLYGKVDGLHYFSDDKSVDGDQTYMRLGFKGETQVTDQLTGYGQWEYQIQGNSAENENNSWTRVAFAGLKFQDVGSFDYGRNYGVVYDVTSWTDVLPEFGGDTYGSDNFMQQRGNGFATYRNTDFFGLVDGLNFAVQYQG
;
A
#
# COMPACT_ATOMS: atom_id res chain seq x y z
N MET A 1 -17.86 24.58 36.58
CA MET A 1 -16.91 23.67 35.91
C MET A 1 -17.53 22.28 35.82
N LYS A 2 -17.26 21.54 34.73
CA LYS A 2 -17.65 20.14 34.46
C LYS A 2 -19.04 19.89 33.82
N VAL A 3 -19.18 20.13 32.50
CA VAL A 3 -19.86 19.20 31.53
C VAL A 3 -19.43 19.47 30.06
N LYS A 4 -18.30 20.15 29.79
CA LYS A 4 -17.91 20.54 28.40
C LYS A 4 -16.59 19.95 27.90
N VAL A 5 -16.00 18.98 28.61
CA VAL A 5 -14.68 18.43 28.25
C VAL A 5 -14.76 16.98 27.74
N LEU A 6 -15.90 16.29 27.87
CA LEU A 6 -16.00 14.89 27.46
C LEU A 6 -16.40 14.70 25.97
N SER A 7 -16.96 15.71 25.31
CA SER A 7 -17.41 15.61 23.90
C SER A 7 -16.32 15.97 22.88
N LEU A 8 -15.15 16.43 23.33
CA LEU A 8 -14.02 16.83 22.46
C LEU A 8 -12.92 15.77 22.37
N LEU A 9 -13.07 14.64 23.08
CA LEU A 9 -12.09 13.55 23.09
C LEU A 9 -12.42 12.40 22.12
N VAL A 10 -13.50 12.52 21.35
CA VAL A 10 -13.98 11.45 20.45
C VAL A 10 -13.45 11.51 19.00
N PRO A 11 -12.83 12.59 18.46
CA PRO A 11 -12.13 12.49 17.17
C PRO A 11 -10.66 12.05 17.28
N ALA A 12 -10.20 11.57 18.45
CA ALA A 12 -8.82 11.08 18.64
C ALA A 12 -8.65 9.56 18.40
N LEU A 13 -9.73 8.84 18.09
CA LEU A 13 -9.72 7.43 17.69
C LEU A 13 -9.86 7.24 16.17
N LEU A 14 -9.56 8.28 15.39
CA LEU A 14 -9.38 8.18 13.95
C LEU A 14 -7.89 7.97 13.65
N VAL A 15 -7.34 6.84 14.10
CA VAL A 15 -6.13 6.27 13.46
C VAL A 15 -6.64 5.39 12.33
N ALA A 16 -7.15 6.02 11.27
CA ALA A 16 -7.37 5.34 10.02
C ALA A 16 -6.00 4.91 9.48
N GLY A 17 -5.72 3.60 9.54
CA GLY A 17 -4.75 2.94 8.66
C GLY A 17 -3.30 3.42 8.69
N ALA A 18 -2.83 4.12 9.73
CA ALA A 18 -1.40 4.40 9.90
C ALA A 18 -0.67 3.06 10.19
N ALA A 19 -0.30 2.36 9.12
CA ALA A 19 0.78 1.38 9.18
C ALA A 19 2.03 2.17 9.59
N ASN A 20 2.27 2.26 10.90
CA ASN A 20 3.52 2.79 11.45
C ASN A 20 4.61 1.84 10.98
N ALA A 21 5.29 2.20 9.89
CA ALA A 21 6.49 1.52 9.47
C ALA A 21 7.54 1.70 10.57
N ALA A 22 8.09 0.61 11.06
CA ALA A 22 9.19 0.62 12.00
C ALA A 22 10.49 0.40 11.20
N GLU A 23 11.36 1.40 11.19
CA GLU A 23 12.72 1.23 10.71
C GLU A 23 13.42 0.26 11.67
N VAL A 24 13.70 -0.96 11.19
CA VAL A 24 14.35 -2.01 12.00
C VAL A 24 15.82 -2.18 11.67
N TYR A 25 16.26 -1.63 10.54
CA TYR A 25 17.65 -1.66 10.12
C TYR A 25 18.00 -0.39 9.35
N ASN A 26 19.12 0.22 9.72
CA ASN A 26 19.68 1.36 9.01
C ASN A 26 21.20 1.36 9.21
N LYS A 27 21.91 0.82 8.23
CA LYS A 27 23.37 0.70 8.27
C LYS A 27 23.96 0.64 6.87
N ASP A 28 25.12 1.27 6.70
CA ASP A 28 25.95 1.19 5.49
C ASP A 28 25.15 1.53 4.21
N GLY A 29 24.31 2.58 4.27
CA GLY A 29 23.48 3.02 3.13
C GLY A 29 22.26 2.14 2.85
N ASN A 30 21.99 1.12 3.67
CA ASN A 30 20.83 0.24 3.56
C ASN A 30 19.83 0.54 4.66
N LYS A 31 18.55 0.65 4.30
CA LYS A 31 17.43 0.83 5.21
C LYS A 31 16.42 -0.29 5.00
N LEU A 32 15.84 -0.77 6.09
CA LEU A 32 14.74 -1.72 6.06
C LEU A 32 13.66 -1.31 7.05
N ASP A 33 12.49 -1.03 6.50
CA ASP A 33 11.27 -0.77 7.24
C ASP A 33 10.41 -2.03 7.24
N LEU A 34 10.00 -2.47 8.42
CA LEU A 34 8.93 -3.44 8.58
C LEU A 34 7.63 -2.71 8.91
N TYR A 35 6.56 -3.04 8.20
CA TYR A 35 5.27 -2.42 8.41
C TYR A 35 4.16 -3.46 8.34
N GLY A 36 3.02 -3.13 8.93
CA GLY A 36 1.87 -4.02 8.92
C GLY A 36 0.72 -3.45 9.71
N LYS A 37 -0.36 -4.23 9.76
CA LYS A 37 -1.52 -3.96 10.63
C LYS A 37 -2.21 -5.26 10.99
N VAL A 38 -2.94 -5.24 12.09
CA VAL A 38 -3.94 -6.25 12.45
C VAL A 38 -5.27 -5.53 12.53
N ASP A 39 -6.26 -6.01 11.81
CA ASP A 39 -7.58 -5.40 11.66
C ASP A 39 -8.63 -6.35 12.21
N GLY A 40 -9.12 -6.06 13.42
CA GLY A 40 -10.21 -6.80 14.07
C GLY A 40 -11.53 -6.32 13.52
N LEU A 41 -12.09 -7.04 12.55
CA LEU A 41 -13.19 -6.59 11.72
C LEU A 41 -14.36 -7.56 11.79
N HIS A 42 -15.58 -7.03 11.92
CA HIS A 42 -16.81 -7.80 11.88
C HIS A 42 -17.83 -7.09 11.00
N TYR A 43 -18.40 -7.82 10.04
CA TYR A 43 -19.46 -7.31 9.19
C TYR A 43 -20.82 -7.75 9.72
N PHE A 44 -21.78 -6.83 9.72
CA PHE A 44 -23.18 -7.10 9.99
C PHE A 44 -23.96 -6.91 8.70
N SER A 45 -24.47 -7.99 8.12
CA SER A 45 -25.17 -7.97 6.84
C SER A 45 -26.30 -9.00 6.79
N ASP A 46 -27.37 -8.67 6.06
CA ASP A 46 -28.40 -9.65 5.72
C ASP A 46 -27.86 -10.70 4.74
N ASP A 47 -26.83 -10.35 3.95
CA ASP A 47 -26.11 -11.29 3.09
C ASP A 47 -25.16 -12.16 3.91
N LYS A 48 -25.54 -13.42 4.10
CA LYS A 48 -24.81 -14.42 4.89
C LYS A 48 -23.46 -14.83 4.30
N SER A 49 -23.14 -14.44 3.06
CA SER A 49 -21.83 -14.69 2.47
C SER A 49 -20.75 -13.74 2.98
N VAL A 50 -21.13 -12.57 3.52
CA VAL A 50 -20.21 -11.53 4.02
C VAL A 50 -20.39 -11.22 5.51
N ASP A 51 -21.56 -11.53 6.08
CA ASP A 51 -21.86 -11.41 7.50
C ASP A 51 -20.92 -12.26 8.37
N GLY A 52 -20.42 -11.67 9.47
CA GLY A 52 -19.57 -12.36 10.44
C GLY A 52 -18.15 -11.79 10.56
N ASP A 53 -17.25 -12.63 11.09
CA ASP A 53 -15.86 -12.26 11.31
C ASP A 53 -15.12 -12.07 9.97
N GLN A 54 -14.47 -10.91 9.83
CA GLN A 54 -13.65 -10.53 8.68
C GLN A 54 -12.23 -10.14 9.11
N THR A 55 -11.81 -10.54 10.32
CA THR A 55 -10.48 -10.24 10.87
C THR A 55 -9.38 -10.65 9.89
N TYR A 56 -8.44 -9.74 9.67
CA TYR A 56 -7.26 -9.99 8.83
C TYR A 56 -6.04 -9.24 9.34
N MET A 57 -4.87 -9.62 8.84
CA MET A 57 -3.64 -8.89 9.08
C MET A 57 -2.84 -8.71 7.80
N ARG A 58 -2.02 -7.67 7.77
CA ARG A 58 -1.05 -7.41 6.71
C ARG A 58 0.33 -7.23 7.31
N LEU A 59 1.32 -7.77 6.60
CA LEU A 59 2.72 -7.60 6.92
C LEU A 59 3.47 -7.30 5.63
N GLY A 60 4.46 -6.43 5.71
CA GLY A 60 5.30 -6.09 4.59
C GLY A 60 6.63 -5.53 5.03
N PHE A 61 7.53 -5.38 4.05
CA PHE A 61 8.77 -4.66 4.22
C PHE A 61 9.02 -3.72 3.05
N LYS A 62 9.72 -2.62 3.33
CA LYS A 62 10.28 -1.71 2.33
C LYS A 62 11.78 -1.62 2.60
N GLY A 63 12.56 -2.04 1.62
CA GLY A 63 14.02 -1.96 1.69
C GLY A 63 14.53 -0.96 0.67
N GLU A 64 15.50 -0.14 1.07
CA GLU A 64 16.21 0.79 0.18
C GLU A 64 17.72 0.65 0.38
N THR A 65 18.47 0.74 -0.70
CA THR A 65 19.94 0.71 -0.70
C THR A 65 20.47 1.84 -1.56
N GLN A 66 21.30 2.70 -0.98
CA GLN A 66 21.99 3.73 -1.73
C GLN A 66 23.16 3.09 -2.49
N VAL A 67 23.06 3.04 -3.81
CA VAL A 67 24.11 2.48 -4.68
C VAL A 67 25.17 3.54 -4.97
N THR A 68 24.72 4.74 -5.33
CA THR A 68 25.54 5.95 -5.49
C THR A 68 24.75 7.17 -5.03
N ASP A 69 25.34 8.36 -5.08
CA ASP A 69 24.62 9.62 -4.80
C ASP A 69 23.45 9.87 -5.75
N GLN A 70 23.48 9.25 -6.95
CA GLN A 70 22.47 9.44 -7.99
C GLN A 70 21.53 8.25 -8.18
N LEU A 71 21.82 7.12 -7.53
CA LEU A 71 21.13 5.85 -7.75
C LEU A 71 20.78 5.17 -6.42
N THR A 72 19.49 4.93 -6.23
CA THR A 72 18.95 4.16 -5.10
C THR A 72 18.23 2.92 -5.63
N GLY A 73 18.61 1.75 -5.14
CA GLY A 73 17.82 0.53 -5.34
C GLY A 73 16.77 0.40 -4.24
N TYR A 74 15.60 -0.12 -4.58
CA TYR A 74 14.55 -0.35 -3.60
C TYR A 74 13.75 -1.61 -3.93
N GLY A 75 13.10 -2.16 -2.90
CA GLY A 75 12.19 -3.28 -3.02
C GLY A 75 11.09 -3.20 -1.99
N GLN A 76 9.91 -3.65 -2.37
CA GLN A 76 8.77 -3.70 -1.46
C GLN A 76 8.02 -5.00 -1.62
N TRP A 77 7.61 -5.55 -0.48
CA TRP A 77 6.70 -6.68 -0.38
C TRP A 77 5.59 -6.37 0.62
N GLU A 78 4.37 -6.82 0.31
CA GLU A 78 3.21 -6.75 1.20
C GLU A 78 2.39 -8.03 1.06
N TYR A 79 1.98 -8.60 2.18
CA TYR A 79 1.26 -9.86 2.29
C TYR A 79 0.02 -9.69 3.13
N GLN A 80 -1.06 -10.37 2.75
CA GLN A 80 -2.30 -10.42 3.51
C GLN A 80 -2.53 -11.85 4.00
N ILE A 81 -2.93 -11.96 5.27
CA ILE A 81 -3.30 -13.22 5.93
C ILE A 81 -4.67 -13.01 6.54
N GLN A 82 -5.63 -13.85 6.16
CA GLN A 82 -6.95 -13.85 6.78
C GLN A 82 -6.86 -14.46 8.18
N GLY A 83 -7.47 -13.79 9.16
CA GLY A 83 -7.54 -14.21 10.57
C GLY A 83 -8.91 -14.77 10.96
N ASN A 84 -9.81 -14.94 10.00
CA ASN A 84 -11.20 -15.38 10.17
C ASN A 84 -11.46 -16.81 9.65
N SER A 85 -10.41 -17.60 9.41
CA SER A 85 -10.49 -19.00 8.96
C SER A 85 -10.00 -19.95 10.06
N ALA A 86 -10.48 -21.19 10.07
CA ALA A 86 -10.01 -22.22 10.99
C ALA A 86 -8.58 -22.69 10.65
N GLU A 87 -7.84 -23.24 11.62
CA GLU A 87 -6.42 -23.60 11.48
C GLU A 87 -6.12 -24.68 10.42
N ASN A 88 -7.13 -25.43 9.98
CA ASN A 88 -7.00 -26.40 8.90
C ASN A 88 -7.02 -25.77 7.50
N GLU A 89 -7.22 -24.45 7.41
CA GLU A 89 -7.23 -23.66 6.18
C GLU A 89 -6.25 -22.48 6.30
N ASN A 90 -5.72 -22.01 5.17
CA ASN A 90 -4.89 -20.81 5.14
C ASN A 90 -5.22 -19.98 3.90
N ASN A 91 -5.89 -18.84 4.11
CA ASN A 91 -6.24 -17.89 3.07
C ASN A 91 -5.28 -16.69 3.14
N SER A 92 -4.22 -16.75 2.32
CA SER A 92 -3.18 -15.73 2.32
C SER A 92 -2.60 -15.49 0.92
N TRP A 93 -2.22 -14.24 0.63
CA TRP A 93 -1.70 -13.87 -0.69
C TRP A 93 -0.81 -12.63 -0.66
N THR A 94 0.06 -12.54 -1.67
CA THR A 94 0.91 -11.37 -1.92
C THR A 94 0.08 -10.26 -2.55
N ARG A 95 0.10 -9.08 -1.93
CA ARG A 95 -0.53 -7.87 -2.46
C ARG A 95 0.41 -7.19 -3.44
N VAL A 96 1.63 -6.86 -3.02
CA VAL A 96 2.68 -6.34 -3.90
C VAL A 96 4.01 -7.05 -3.63
N ALA A 97 4.83 -7.16 -4.68
CA ALA A 97 6.18 -7.71 -4.65
C ALA A 97 6.92 -7.18 -5.87
N PHE A 98 7.71 -6.13 -5.69
CA PHE A 98 8.45 -5.50 -6.78
C PHE A 98 9.81 -5.00 -6.30
N ALA A 99 10.71 -4.83 -7.26
CA ALA A 99 12.00 -4.19 -7.08
C ALA A 99 12.17 -3.10 -8.13
N GLY A 100 12.95 -2.07 -7.80
CA GLY A 100 13.15 -0.94 -8.68
C GLY A 100 14.43 -0.16 -8.40
N LEU A 101 14.67 0.78 -9.29
CA LEU A 101 15.78 1.73 -9.25
C LEU A 101 15.21 3.14 -9.35
N LYS A 102 15.75 4.05 -8.54
CA LYS A 102 15.45 5.48 -8.57
C LYS A 102 16.70 6.25 -8.96
N PHE A 103 16.58 7.08 -9.99
CA PHE A 103 17.63 7.89 -10.58
C PHE A 103 17.31 9.37 -10.34
N GLN A 104 17.70 9.93 -9.18
CA GLN A 104 17.45 11.33 -8.77
C GLN A 104 16.20 11.96 -9.43
N ASP A 105 16.39 12.95 -10.31
CA ASP A 105 15.34 13.73 -10.97
C ASP A 105 14.90 13.11 -12.33
N VAL A 106 15.61 12.08 -12.79
CA VAL A 106 15.29 11.34 -14.02
C VAL A 106 14.08 10.44 -13.80
N GLY A 107 13.81 10.02 -12.56
CA GLY A 107 12.63 9.24 -12.18
C GLY A 107 12.98 7.86 -11.65
N SER A 108 12.01 6.96 -11.67
CA SER A 108 12.15 5.59 -11.15
C SER A 108 11.57 4.56 -12.11
N PHE A 109 12.17 3.37 -12.11
CA PHE A 109 11.66 2.20 -12.81
C PHE A 109 11.55 1.03 -11.84
N ASP A 110 10.41 0.33 -11.86
CA ASP A 110 10.16 -0.87 -11.06
C ASP A 110 9.51 -1.98 -11.90
N TYR A 111 9.78 -3.22 -11.49
CA TYR A 111 9.16 -4.40 -12.07
C TYR A 111 8.67 -5.39 -10.99
N GLY A 112 7.47 -5.92 -11.18
CA GLY A 112 6.93 -6.99 -10.36
C GLY A 112 5.41 -6.98 -10.24
N ARG A 113 4.89 -7.49 -9.13
CA ARG A 113 3.48 -7.31 -8.74
C ARG A 113 3.36 -5.94 -8.07
N ASN A 114 2.74 -4.99 -8.75
CA ASN A 114 2.58 -3.61 -8.26
C ASN A 114 1.16 -3.10 -8.55
N TYR A 115 0.90 -1.83 -8.28
CA TYR A 115 -0.33 -1.15 -8.67
C TYR A 115 -0.26 -0.66 -10.12
N GLY A 116 -1.36 -0.81 -10.85
CA GLY A 116 -1.52 -0.28 -12.19
C GLY A 116 -1.62 1.25 -12.19
N VAL A 117 -1.11 1.92 -13.24
CA VAL A 117 -1.06 3.40 -13.30
C VAL A 117 -2.44 4.08 -13.33
N VAL A 118 -3.51 3.35 -13.67
CA VAL A 118 -4.88 3.88 -13.52
C VAL A 118 -5.18 4.21 -12.05
N TYR A 119 -4.62 3.41 -11.13
CA TYR A 119 -4.79 3.58 -9.70
C TYR A 119 -4.14 4.86 -9.15
N ASP A 120 -3.21 5.48 -9.89
CA ASP A 120 -2.63 6.78 -9.52
C ASP A 120 -3.71 7.88 -9.43
N VAL A 121 -4.82 7.73 -10.16
CA VAL A 121 -5.97 8.63 -10.12
C VAL A 121 -7.08 8.08 -9.23
N THR A 122 -7.45 6.80 -9.38
CA THR A 122 -8.62 6.26 -8.67
C THR A 122 -8.40 6.17 -7.15
N SER A 123 -7.13 6.04 -6.72
CA SER A 123 -6.74 6.06 -5.30
C SER A 123 -7.16 7.33 -4.55
N TRP A 124 -7.39 8.45 -5.25
CA TRP A 124 -7.88 9.69 -4.61
C TRP A 124 -9.26 9.52 -3.96
N THR A 125 -10.02 8.53 -4.42
CA THR A 125 -11.35 8.20 -3.88
C THR A 125 -11.37 6.96 -3.00
N ASP A 126 -10.29 6.17 -3.00
CA ASP A 126 -10.15 4.96 -2.18
C ASP A 126 -9.61 5.31 -0.78
N VAL A 127 -10.39 6.11 -0.05
CA VAL A 127 -10.05 6.70 1.26
C VAL A 127 -11.17 6.58 2.28
N LEU A 128 -12.14 5.69 2.01
CA LEU A 128 -13.23 5.41 2.94
C LEU A 128 -12.72 4.53 4.11
N PRO A 129 -13.48 4.43 5.22
CA PRO A 129 -13.02 3.69 6.39
C PRO A 129 -12.75 2.19 6.17
N GLU A 130 -13.46 1.54 5.24
CA GLU A 130 -13.36 0.09 5.00
C GLU A 130 -13.77 -0.30 3.57
N PHE A 131 -14.94 0.16 3.11
CA PHE A 131 -15.46 -0.11 1.77
C PHE A 131 -14.83 0.82 0.70
N GLY A 132 -15.28 0.74 -0.55
CA GLY A 132 -14.79 1.58 -1.64
C GLY A 132 -13.64 0.97 -2.42
N GLY A 133 -13.18 1.67 -3.47
CA GLY A 133 -12.15 1.15 -4.37
C GLY A 133 -12.59 -0.09 -5.16
N ASP A 134 -13.90 -0.32 -5.28
CA ASP A 134 -14.55 -1.57 -5.69
C ASP A 134 -15.35 -1.46 -7.00
N THR A 135 -15.36 -0.28 -7.64
CA THR A 135 -15.79 -0.14 -9.06
C THR A 135 -14.84 -0.84 -10.04
N TYR A 136 -13.66 -1.23 -9.55
CA TYR A 136 -12.64 -2.06 -10.18
C TYR A 136 -12.13 -3.09 -9.15
N GLY A 137 -11.20 -3.97 -9.54
CA GLY A 137 -10.70 -5.04 -8.66
C GLY A 137 -9.21 -5.34 -8.88
N SER A 138 -8.64 -6.18 -8.02
CA SER A 138 -7.29 -6.73 -8.25
C SER A 138 -7.28 -7.66 -9.46
N ASP A 139 -6.14 -7.71 -10.14
CA ASP A 139 -5.90 -8.56 -11.31
C ASP A 139 -6.88 -8.28 -12.47
N ASN A 140 -7.36 -7.04 -12.55
CA ASN A 140 -8.27 -6.54 -13.58
C ASN A 140 -7.54 -5.55 -14.52
N PHE A 141 -6.72 -6.10 -15.41
CA PHE A 141 -5.79 -5.34 -16.25
C PHE A 141 -4.91 -4.42 -15.38
N MET A 142 -4.85 -3.12 -15.71
CA MET A 142 -4.01 -2.12 -15.03
C MET A 142 -4.82 -1.20 -14.10
N GLN A 143 -6.03 -1.61 -13.67
CA GLN A 143 -6.92 -0.78 -12.84
C GLN A 143 -6.51 -0.74 -11.36
N GLN A 144 -5.91 -1.82 -10.86
CA GLN A 144 -5.43 -1.91 -9.48
C GLN A 144 -4.16 -2.78 -9.43
N ARG A 145 -3.96 -3.61 -8.39
CA ARG A 145 -2.82 -4.51 -8.29
C ARG A 145 -2.89 -5.58 -9.37
N GLY A 146 -1.74 -5.96 -9.89
CA GLY A 146 -1.62 -6.95 -10.95
C GLY A 146 -0.19 -7.47 -11.07
N ASN A 147 -0.02 -8.59 -11.78
CA ASN A 147 1.29 -9.18 -12.03
C ASN A 147 1.98 -8.58 -13.26
N GLY A 148 3.31 -8.62 -13.28
CA GLY A 148 4.12 -8.36 -14.48
C GLY A 148 4.16 -6.89 -14.92
N PHE A 149 4.00 -5.93 -14.00
CA PHE A 149 4.07 -4.52 -14.34
C PHE A 149 5.51 -4.05 -14.41
N ALA A 150 5.91 -3.50 -15.55
CA ALA A 150 7.08 -2.64 -15.71
C ALA A 150 6.60 -1.19 -15.69
N THR A 151 6.93 -0.45 -14.62
CA THR A 151 6.42 0.90 -14.39
C THR A 151 7.58 1.89 -14.39
N TYR A 152 7.50 2.90 -15.24
CA TYR A 152 8.34 4.10 -15.14
C TYR A 152 7.52 5.25 -14.56
N ARG A 153 8.08 5.96 -13.60
CA ARG A 153 7.48 7.13 -12.95
C ARG A 153 8.46 8.28 -12.93
N ASN A 154 7.97 9.50 -13.08
CA ASN A 154 8.75 10.70 -12.93
C ASN A 154 7.95 11.77 -12.19
N THR A 155 8.62 12.43 -11.26
CA THR A 155 8.07 13.54 -10.46
C THR A 155 8.60 14.85 -11.03
N ASP A 156 7.76 15.88 -11.07
CA ASP A 156 8.10 17.23 -11.53
C ASP A 156 8.58 17.34 -13.00
N PHE A 157 8.15 16.40 -13.85
CA PHE A 157 8.45 16.32 -15.29
C PHE A 157 9.92 16.63 -15.61
N PHE A 158 10.84 15.85 -15.07
CA PHE A 158 12.30 16.00 -15.20
C PHE A 158 12.83 17.32 -14.61
N GLY A 159 12.14 17.87 -13.61
CA GLY A 159 12.43 19.18 -13.02
C GLY A 159 12.01 20.36 -13.90
N LEU A 160 11.24 20.13 -14.96
CA LEU A 160 10.78 21.19 -15.88
C LEU A 160 9.47 21.82 -15.44
N VAL A 161 8.59 21.07 -14.76
CA VAL A 161 7.27 21.55 -14.32
C VAL A 161 6.98 20.99 -12.93
N ASP A 162 7.15 21.84 -11.92
CA ASP A 162 6.85 21.52 -10.52
C ASP A 162 5.40 21.04 -10.34
N GLY A 163 5.24 19.91 -9.65
CA GLY A 163 3.96 19.26 -9.39
C GLY A 163 3.38 18.44 -10.54
N LEU A 164 3.99 18.45 -11.74
CA LEU A 164 3.54 17.62 -12.86
C LEU A 164 4.20 16.24 -12.80
N ASN A 165 3.44 15.26 -12.29
CA ASN A 165 3.88 13.86 -12.24
C ASN A 165 3.33 13.08 -13.44
N PHE A 166 4.12 12.14 -13.97
CA PHE A 166 3.64 11.22 -14.99
C PHE A 166 4.20 9.81 -14.80
N ALA A 167 3.50 8.83 -15.37
CA ALA A 167 3.90 7.44 -15.37
C ALA A 167 3.61 6.80 -16.73
N VAL A 168 4.45 5.85 -17.12
CA VAL A 168 4.22 4.96 -18.26
C VAL A 168 4.38 3.54 -17.75
N GLN A 169 3.45 2.66 -18.08
CA GLN A 169 3.46 1.29 -17.59
C GLN A 169 3.15 0.30 -18.70
N TYR A 170 3.84 -0.83 -18.65
CA TYR A 170 3.61 -1.99 -19.50
C TYR A 170 3.27 -3.20 -18.63
N GLN A 171 2.33 -4.02 -19.09
CA GLN A 171 1.99 -5.31 -18.49
C GLN A 171 2.28 -6.42 -19.50
N GLY A 172 3.13 -7.38 -19.12
CA GLY A 172 3.55 -8.51 -19.95
C GLY A 172 3.01 -9.86 -19.49
#